data_AF-A0A9K3L761-F1
#
_entry.id   AF-A0A9K3L761-F1
#
_cell.length_a   1.000
_cell.length_b   1.000
_cell.length_c   1.000
_cell.angle_alpha   90.00
_cell.angle_beta   90.00
_cell.angle_gamma   90.00
#
_symmetry.space_group_name_H-M   'P 1'
#
loop_
_entity.id
_entity.type
_entity.pdbx_description
1 polymer ?
#
loop_
_entity_poly.entity_id
_entity_poly.type
_entity_poly.pdbx_seq_one_letter_code
_entity_poly.pdbx_strand_id
1 'polypeptide(L)'
;MATIYLVTGGARSGKSSYAELLCEQLSTDQKVYVATAAPAMDDDDFAHRIAKHQEDRQSKQWTTIEEPRLLSRHVESFKGKVVLVDCMTLWLTNFMMDHGLFTGNLSEDDAGLIEGASQEALLEVQQEFDKLSEPWNCTYIFVTNELGSGTHASTLATRKFVDCQGWLNQYVAKRAQKVIHMICGCPTIIKDETTAAASMSNGVAAASPQQAHAAQMLDEYLSKRGMKMDPKGYFLIKVDREKFVIRVSFHSCIINEKGEFFDLDGNRLTCHSGNTPDPLRVWECRTAKEATYQILEKWEKAKELLCVGHAGYLGREVQKAEVALYQGCNYQQD
;
A
#
# COMPACT_ATOMS: atom_id res chain seq x y z
N MET A 1 15.40 3.31 16.78
CA MET A 1 14.05 3.84 16.69
C MET A 1 13.18 2.68 16.33
N ALA A 2 12.03 2.58 16.98
CA ALA A 2 10.99 1.65 16.57
C ALA A 2 10.61 1.88 15.10
N THR A 3 10.12 0.84 14.42
CA THR A 3 9.44 1.03 13.13
C THR A 3 8.02 1.52 13.41
N ILE A 4 7.60 2.59 12.74
CA ILE A 4 6.34 3.28 13.02
C ILE A 4 5.52 3.35 11.74
N TYR A 5 4.31 2.81 11.81
CA TYR A 5 3.25 2.93 10.82
C TYR A 5 2.17 3.83 11.41
N LEU A 6 1.63 4.74 10.59
CA LEU A 6 0.49 5.57 10.96
C LEU A 6 -0.67 5.27 10.00
N VAL A 7 -1.81 4.86 10.55
CA VAL A 7 -3.05 4.64 9.80
C VAL A 7 -4.04 5.73 10.19
N THR A 8 -4.33 6.64 9.26
CA THR A 8 -5.23 7.78 9.47
C THR A 8 -6.49 7.66 8.61
N GLY A 9 -7.54 8.38 8.95
CA GLY A 9 -8.75 8.51 8.12
C GLY A 9 -10.00 8.87 8.92
N GLY A 10 -11.11 9.06 8.22
CA GLY A 10 -12.38 9.43 8.85
C GLY A 10 -12.96 8.36 9.79
N ALA A 11 -14.06 8.72 10.46
CA ALA A 11 -14.87 7.73 11.18
C ALA A 11 -15.42 6.68 10.19
N ARG A 12 -15.40 5.40 10.59
CA ARG A 12 -15.87 4.27 9.76
C ARG A 12 -15.19 4.13 8.39
N SER A 13 -13.98 4.66 8.23
CA SER A 13 -13.22 4.54 6.97
C SER A 13 -12.53 3.18 6.76
N GLY A 14 -12.64 2.24 7.72
CA GLY A 14 -11.97 0.94 7.69
C GLY A 14 -10.57 0.90 8.31
N LYS A 15 -10.14 1.98 8.97
CA LYS A 15 -8.78 2.09 9.53
C LYS A 15 -8.40 1.06 10.60
N SER A 16 -9.27 0.77 11.56
CA SER A 16 -8.97 -0.25 12.59
C SER A 16 -8.85 -1.64 11.98
N SER A 17 -9.78 -2.04 11.10
CA SER A 17 -9.71 -3.33 10.40
C SER A 17 -8.45 -3.47 9.54
N TYR A 18 -8.06 -2.40 8.83
CA TYR A 18 -6.82 -2.39 8.05
C TYR A 18 -5.58 -2.48 8.95
N ALA A 19 -5.57 -1.76 10.07
CA ALA A 19 -4.46 -1.77 11.01
C ALA A 19 -4.29 -3.14 11.72
N GLU A 20 -5.39 -3.82 12.04
CA GLU A 20 -5.37 -5.21 12.50
C GLU A 20 -4.79 -6.16 11.46
N LEU A 21 -5.25 -6.08 10.21
CA LEU A 21 -4.72 -6.88 9.11
C LEU A 21 -3.22 -6.65 8.91
N LEU A 22 -2.78 -5.39 8.96
CA LEU A 22 -1.36 -5.01 8.87
C LEU A 22 -0.57 -5.60 10.04
N CYS A 23 -1.12 -5.60 11.25
CA CYS A 23 -0.50 -6.22 12.42
C CYS A 23 -0.29 -7.73 12.21
N GLU A 24 -1.32 -8.42 11.71
CA GLU A 24 -1.28 -9.86 11.42
C GLU A 24 -0.32 -10.23 10.28
N GLN A 25 -0.15 -9.35 9.30
CA GLN A 25 0.84 -9.53 8.23
C GLN A 25 2.28 -9.37 8.71
N LEU A 26 2.51 -8.51 9.70
CA LEU A 26 3.85 -8.24 10.23
C LEU A 26 4.28 -9.27 11.29
N SER A 27 3.33 -9.87 12.01
CA SER A 27 3.62 -10.93 12.98
C SER A 27 2.38 -11.77 13.27
N THR A 28 2.54 -13.09 13.35
CA THR A 28 1.46 -14.00 13.72
C THR A 28 1.31 -14.16 15.23
N ASP A 29 2.43 -14.18 15.97
CA ASP A 29 2.46 -14.67 17.37
C ASP A 29 2.89 -13.60 18.38
N GLN A 30 3.35 -12.43 17.93
CA GLN A 30 3.89 -11.36 18.77
C GLN A 30 3.09 -10.06 18.58
N LYS A 31 1.77 -10.11 18.84
CA LYS A 31 0.84 -8.98 18.64
C LYS A 31 0.32 -8.43 19.97
N VAL A 32 0.39 -7.11 20.14
CA VAL A 32 -0.17 -6.40 21.30
C VAL A 32 -1.17 -5.36 20.83
N TYR A 33 -2.37 -5.37 21.42
CA TYR A 33 -3.37 -4.31 21.25
C TYR A 33 -3.27 -3.36 22.44
N VAL A 34 -3.09 -2.08 22.19
CA VAL A 34 -3.14 -1.02 23.20
C VAL A 34 -4.40 -0.20 22.98
N ALA A 35 -5.36 -0.37 23.88
CA ALA A 35 -6.59 0.40 23.88
C ALA A 35 -6.39 1.67 24.70
N THR A 36 -6.53 2.83 24.06
CA THR A 36 -6.43 4.14 24.73
C THR A 36 -7.79 4.68 25.17
N ALA A 37 -8.88 3.97 24.89
CA ALA A 37 -10.19 4.34 25.38
C ALA A 37 -10.24 4.25 26.91
N ALA A 38 -10.56 5.36 27.58
CA ALA A 38 -10.97 5.33 28.97
C ALA A 38 -12.44 4.88 29.06
N PRO A 39 -12.85 4.10 30.09
CA PRO A 39 -14.25 3.76 30.30
C PRO A 39 -15.10 5.03 30.42
N ALA A 40 -16.08 5.22 29.55
CA ALA A 40 -17.09 6.26 29.71
C ALA A 40 -18.13 5.75 30.72
N MET A 41 -18.23 6.41 31.88
CA MET A 41 -19.14 5.95 32.96
C MET A 41 -20.63 6.06 32.59
N ASP A 42 -20.97 6.80 31.53
CA ASP A 42 -22.36 7.14 31.17
C ASP A 42 -22.70 6.95 29.67
N ASP A 43 -22.01 6.05 28.96
CA ASP A 43 -22.31 5.73 27.54
C ASP A 43 -22.40 4.21 27.31
N ASP A 44 -23.63 3.68 27.40
CA ASP A 44 -23.93 2.25 27.22
C ASP A 44 -23.58 1.74 25.81
N ASP A 45 -23.66 2.57 24.75
CA ASP A 45 -23.28 2.18 23.38
C ASP A 45 -21.75 2.07 23.27
N PHE A 46 -21.02 3.01 23.90
CA PHE A 46 -19.56 2.95 23.98
C PHE A 46 -19.08 1.74 24.80
N ALA A 47 -19.71 1.47 25.95
CA ALA A 47 -19.40 0.31 26.79
C ALA A 47 -19.64 -1.02 26.04
N HIS A 48 -20.76 -1.16 25.33
CA HIS A 48 -21.03 -2.34 24.50
C HIS A 48 -19.99 -2.53 23.39
N ARG A 49 -19.54 -1.44 22.76
CA ARG A 49 -18.50 -1.50 21.73
C ARG A 49 -17.15 -1.95 22.30
N ILE A 50 -16.77 -1.45 23.47
CA ILE A 50 -15.54 -1.90 24.15
C ILE A 50 -15.61 -3.40 24.43
N ALA A 51 -16.72 -3.88 25.01
CA ALA A 51 -16.89 -5.30 25.34
C ALA A 51 -16.78 -6.19 24.10
N LYS A 52 -17.48 -5.83 23.01
CA LYS A 52 -17.38 -6.54 21.73
C LYS A 52 -15.95 -6.56 21.19
N HIS A 53 -15.25 -5.43 21.23
CA HIS A 53 -13.86 -5.38 20.79
C HIS A 53 -12.93 -6.21 21.66
N GLN A 54 -13.17 -6.30 22.97
CA GLN A 54 -12.40 -7.19 23.86
C GLN A 54 -12.62 -8.66 23.48
N GLU A 55 -13.87 -9.09 23.23
CA GLU A 55 -14.18 -10.46 22.79
C GLU A 55 -13.52 -10.79 21.45
N ASP A 56 -13.64 -9.89 20.46
CA ASP A 56 -13.02 -10.06 19.14
C ASP A 56 -11.49 -10.22 19.26
N ARG A 57 -10.82 -9.44 20.14
CA ARG A 57 -9.37 -9.54 20.38
C ARG A 57 -8.97 -10.84 21.07
N GLN A 58 -9.75 -11.31 22.04
CA GLN A 58 -9.52 -12.59 22.72
C GLN A 58 -9.56 -13.75 21.72
N SER A 59 -10.51 -13.73 20.78
CA SER A 59 -10.63 -14.76 19.74
C SER A 59 -9.40 -14.83 18.81
N LYS A 60 -8.69 -13.72 18.62
CA LYS A 60 -7.52 -13.58 17.74
C LYS A 60 -6.17 -13.79 18.44
N GLN A 61 -6.17 -14.20 19.72
CA GLN A 61 -4.99 -14.39 20.56
C GLN A 61 -4.13 -13.12 20.76
N TRP A 62 -4.74 -11.95 20.81
CA TRP A 62 -4.00 -10.70 21.06
C TRP A 62 -3.72 -10.51 22.55
N THR A 63 -2.51 -10.06 22.89
CA THR A 63 -2.27 -9.49 24.22
C THR A 63 -2.91 -8.10 24.26
N THR A 64 -3.91 -7.88 25.11
CA THR A 64 -4.57 -6.57 25.24
C THR A 64 -4.06 -5.83 26.46
N ILE A 65 -3.70 -4.56 26.28
CA ILE A 65 -3.33 -3.62 27.35
C ILE A 65 -4.27 -2.42 27.26
N GLU A 66 -4.94 -2.11 28.36
CA GLU A 66 -5.77 -0.92 28.48
C GLU A 66 -4.96 0.12 29.24
N GLU A 67 -4.46 1.12 28.51
CA GLU A 67 -3.67 2.21 29.08
C GLU A 67 -4.05 3.50 28.36
N PRO A 68 -4.87 4.35 28.99
CA PRO A 68 -5.43 5.53 28.35
C PRO A 68 -4.39 6.64 28.12
N ARG A 69 -3.24 6.65 28.82
CA ARG A 69 -2.30 7.79 28.78
C ARG A 69 -0.84 7.37 28.74
N LEU A 70 -0.37 6.62 29.72
CA LEU A 70 1.06 6.42 29.98
C LEU A 70 1.55 5.10 29.39
N LEU A 71 1.35 4.97 28.07
CA LEU A 71 1.68 3.78 27.29
C LEU A 71 3.16 3.38 27.45
N SER A 72 4.07 4.34 27.68
CA SER A 72 5.50 4.08 27.85
C SER A 72 5.81 3.19 29.06
N ARG A 73 4.90 3.08 30.03
CA ARG A 73 5.04 2.13 31.16
C ARG A 73 5.09 0.68 30.72
N HIS A 74 4.62 0.38 29.52
CA HIS A 74 4.54 -0.97 28.97
C HIS A 74 5.60 -1.28 27.91
N VAL A 75 6.61 -0.42 27.71
CA VAL A 75 7.66 -0.63 26.68
C VAL A 75 8.37 -1.98 26.78
N GLU A 76 8.56 -2.51 27.99
CA GLU A 76 9.15 -3.84 28.19
C GLU A 76 8.24 -4.94 27.61
N SER A 77 6.93 -4.82 27.76
CA SER A 77 5.94 -5.74 27.19
C SER A 77 5.83 -5.66 25.67
N PHE A 78 6.35 -4.59 25.06
CA PHE A 78 6.31 -4.31 23.62
C PHE A 78 7.56 -4.79 22.86
N LYS A 79 8.67 -5.09 23.56
CA LYS A 79 9.92 -5.53 22.93
C LYS A 79 9.71 -6.80 22.09
N GLY A 80 10.17 -6.76 20.85
CA GLY A 80 10.06 -7.84 19.86
C GLY A 80 8.67 -8.01 19.26
N LYS A 81 7.72 -7.12 19.56
CA LYS A 81 6.31 -7.26 19.18
C LYS A 81 5.85 -6.19 18.19
N VAL A 82 4.75 -6.49 17.52
CA VAL A 82 3.95 -5.54 16.75
C VAL A 82 2.84 -5.02 17.65
N VAL A 83 2.80 -3.71 17.86
CA VAL A 83 1.93 -3.03 18.80
C VAL A 83 0.96 -2.15 18.03
N LEU A 84 -0.33 -2.49 18.07
CA LEU A 84 -1.40 -1.65 17.54
C LEU A 84 -1.92 -0.72 18.63
N VAL A 85 -1.82 0.58 18.41
CA VAL A 85 -2.36 1.61 19.30
C VAL A 85 -3.63 2.20 18.68
N ASP A 86 -4.79 1.89 19.25
CA ASP A 86 -6.10 2.38 18.79
C ASP A 86 -6.82 3.12 19.94
N CYS A 87 -6.94 4.45 19.90
CA CYS A 87 -6.38 5.38 18.91
C CYS A 87 -5.71 6.60 19.54
N MET A 88 -4.84 7.25 18.76
CA MET A 88 -4.24 8.53 19.12
C MET A 88 -5.29 9.62 19.41
N THR A 89 -6.48 9.51 18.81
CA THR A 89 -7.55 10.48 19.02
C THR A 89 -8.07 10.45 20.45
N LEU A 90 -8.42 9.27 20.97
CA LEU A 90 -8.81 9.12 22.37
C LEU A 90 -7.62 9.36 23.31
N TRP A 91 -6.41 9.02 22.86
CA TRP A 91 -5.20 9.29 23.63
C TRP A 91 -5.03 10.78 23.92
N LEU A 92 -5.11 11.64 22.90
CA LEU A 92 -5.08 13.08 23.08
C LEU A 92 -6.26 13.59 23.91
N THR A 93 -7.46 13.04 23.70
CA THR A 93 -8.65 13.38 24.51
C THR A 93 -8.39 13.16 26.00
N ASN A 94 -7.78 12.02 26.37
CA ASN A 94 -7.50 11.71 27.78
C ASN A 94 -6.55 12.72 28.42
N PHE A 95 -5.48 13.13 27.72
CA PHE A 95 -4.59 14.19 28.21
C PHE A 95 -5.33 15.52 28.34
N MET A 96 -6.14 15.91 27.34
CA MET A 96 -6.92 17.15 27.43
C MET A 96 -7.91 17.17 28.59
N MET A 97 -8.49 16.01 28.94
CA MET A 97 -9.39 15.89 30.09
C MET A 97 -8.69 16.08 31.43
N ASP A 98 -7.43 15.63 31.59
CA ASP A 98 -6.64 15.89 32.81
C ASP A 98 -6.40 17.38 33.02
N HIS A 99 -6.26 18.12 31.93
CA HIS A 99 -6.11 19.58 31.92
C HIS A 99 -7.46 20.31 31.98
N GLY A 100 -8.56 19.60 32.25
CA GLY A 100 -9.88 20.18 32.51
C GLY A 100 -10.71 20.52 31.27
N LEU A 101 -10.26 20.18 30.06
CA LEU A 101 -11.10 20.30 28.87
C LEU A 101 -12.16 19.20 28.86
N PHE A 102 -13.36 19.50 28.33
CA PHE A 102 -14.49 18.57 28.22
C PHE A 102 -15.07 18.05 29.54
N THR A 103 -14.61 18.54 30.70
CA THR A 103 -15.13 18.15 32.01
C THR A 103 -16.30 19.02 32.49
N GLY A 104 -16.62 20.10 31.76
CA GLY A 104 -17.58 21.12 32.18
C GLY A 104 -16.99 22.18 33.12
N ASN A 105 -15.70 22.07 33.49
CA ASN A 105 -15.03 23.03 34.38
C ASN A 105 -14.61 24.34 33.67
N LEU A 106 -14.49 24.32 32.34
CA LEU A 106 -14.09 25.46 31.53
C LEU A 106 -15.23 25.87 30.60
N SER A 107 -15.48 27.16 30.51
CA SER A 107 -16.48 27.78 29.64
C SER A 107 -15.83 28.51 28.45
N GLU A 108 -16.63 28.95 27.48
CA GLU A 108 -16.11 29.73 26.34
C GLU A 108 -15.42 31.05 26.76
N ASP A 109 -15.78 31.59 27.94
CA ASP A 109 -15.17 32.80 28.49
C ASP A 109 -13.74 32.55 29.01
N ASP A 110 -13.37 31.29 29.26
CA ASP A 110 -12.06 30.87 29.77
C ASP A 110 -11.03 30.64 28.63
N ALA A 111 -11.12 31.43 27.56
CA ALA A 111 -10.40 31.16 26.31
C ALA A 111 -8.88 30.98 26.49
N GLY A 112 -8.24 31.79 27.34
CA GLY A 112 -6.81 31.68 27.65
C GLY A 112 -6.45 30.40 28.41
N LEU A 113 -7.32 29.93 29.31
CA LEU A 113 -7.13 28.68 30.04
C LEU A 113 -7.30 27.48 29.10
N ILE A 114 -8.32 27.50 28.24
CA ILE A 114 -8.54 26.46 27.22
C ILE A 114 -7.32 26.35 26.30
N GLU A 115 -6.77 27.49 25.87
CA GLU A 115 -5.57 27.50 25.03
C GLU A 115 -4.36 26.92 25.74
N GLY A 116 -4.03 27.39 26.95
CA GLY A 116 -2.92 26.86 27.75
C GLY A 116 -3.04 25.35 28.00
N ALA A 117 -4.20 24.92 28.49
CA ALA A 117 -4.51 23.52 28.76
C ALA A 117 -4.39 22.64 27.50
N SER A 118 -4.85 23.12 26.34
CA SER A 118 -4.73 22.39 25.08
C SER A 118 -3.27 22.22 24.62
N GLN A 119 -2.43 23.23 24.84
CA GLN A 119 -1.00 23.20 24.49
C GLN A 119 -0.21 22.29 25.42
N GLU A 120 -0.49 22.34 26.73
CA GLU A 120 0.12 21.47 27.73
C GLU A 120 -0.22 19.99 27.45
N ALA A 121 -1.49 19.68 27.19
CA ALA A 121 -1.91 18.33 26.81
C ALA A 121 -1.22 17.82 25.53
N LEU A 122 -1.10 18.67 24.49
CA LEU A 122 -0.40 18.32 23.25
C LEU A 122 1.09 18.04 23.51
N LEU A 123 1.74 18.85 24.33
CA LEU A 123 3.14 18.67 24.68
C LEU A 123 3.36 17.35 25.44
N GLU A 124 2.51 17.04 26.42
CA GLU A 124 2.61 15.81 27.21
C GLU A 124 2.43 14.55 26.36
N VAL A 125 1.43 14.51 25.47
CA VAL A 125 1.25 13.35 24.58
C VAL A 125 2.41 13.19 23.59
N GLN A 126 3.01 14.30 23.11
CA GLN A 126 4.20 14.25 22.26
C GLN A 126 5.42 13.71 23.01
N GLN A 127 5.63 14.15 24.26
CA GLN A 127 6.69 13.62 25.12
C GLN A 127 6.49 12.13 25.41
N GLU A 128 5.25 11.71 25.64
CA GLU A 128 4.94 10.30 25.85
C GLU A 128 5.18 9.46 24.59
N PHE A 129 4.83 10.00 23.41
CA PHE A 129 5.15 9.39 22.14
C PHE A 129 6.67 9.26 21.93
N ASP A 130 7.46 10.27 22.29
CA ASP A 130 8.91 10.21 22.13
C ASP A 130 9.50 9.07 22.98
N LYS A 131 9.07 8.90 24.23
CA LYS A 131 9.45 7.76 25.10
C LYS A 131 9.08 6.41 24.49
N LEU A 132 7.92 6.31 23.82
CA LEU A 132 7.50 5.09 23.13
C LEU A 132 8.35 4.78 21.90
N SER A 133 8.85 5.81 21.22
CA SER A 133 9.61 5.67 19.97
C SER A 133 11.09 5.33 20.16
N GLU A 134 11.62 5.56 21.36
CA GLU A 134 13.01 5.30 21.72
C GLU A 134 13.44 3.81 21.65
N PRO A 135 12.66 2.81 22.12
CA PRO A 135 13.03 1.40 22.04
C PRO A 135 13.26 0.92 20.60
N TRP A 136 14.45 0.38 20.32
CA TRP A 136 14.91 0.04 18.96
C TRP A 136 14.41 -1.32 18.44
N ASN A 137 13.53 -2.00 19.17
CA ASN A 137 13.14 -3.38 18.87
C ASN A 137 11.63 -3.60 19.03
N CYS A 138 10.81 -2.78 18.39
CA CYS A 138 9.36 -2.99 18.29
C CYS A 138 8.82 -2.28 17.05
N THR A 139 7.65 -2.70 16.60
CA THR A 139 6.92 -2.06 15.51
C THR A 139 5.62 -1.51 16.04
N TYR A 140 5.40 -0.20 15.91
CA TYR A 140 4.12 0.42 16.27
C TYR A 140 3.27 0.68 15.04
N ILE A 141 1.98 0.40 15.17
CA ILE A 141 0.94 0.82 14.25
C ILE A 141 0.02 1.76 15.04
N PHE A 142 0.08 3.05 14.77
CA PHE A 142 -0.81 4.02 15.39
C PHE A 142 -2.04 4.26 14.51
N VAL A 143 -3.23 4.18 15.11
CA VAL A 143 -4.49 4.54 14.46
C VAL A 143 -4.89 5.94 14.91
N THR A 144 -5.30 6.79 13.98
CA THR A 144 -5.80 8.14 14.28
C THR A 144 -6.95 8.55 13.36
N ASN A 145 -7.79 9.47 13.83
CA ASN A 145 -8.81 10.09 12.99
C ASN A 145 -8.25 11.30 12.23
N GLU A 146 -8.71 11.51 10.99
CA GLU A 146 -8.65 12.84 10.35
C GLU A 146 -9.91 13.65 10.63
N LEU A 147 -9.74 14.76 11.35
CA LEU A 147 -10.83 15.64 11.77
C LEU A 147 -10.81 17.00 11.04
N GLY A 148 -9.67 17.40 10.47
CA GLY A 148 -9.45 18.74 9.92
C GLY A 148 -10.09 19.02 8.55
N SER A 149 -10.79 18.06 7.94
CA SER A 149 -11.42 18.21 6.62
C SER A 149 -12.91 18.60 6.68
N GLY A 150 -13.45 18.86 7.88
CA GLY A 150 -14.84 19.26 8.09
C GLY A 150 -15.01 20.77 8.37
N THR A 151 -16.23 21.14 8.75
CA THR A 151 -16.53 22.48 9.25
C THR A 151 -15.90 22.73 10.62
N HIS A 152 -15.54 23.97 10.93
CA HIS A 152 -15.07 24.34 12.26
C HIS A 152 -16.08 23.92 13.34
N ALA A 153 -15.57 23.40 14.45
CA ALA A 153 -16.39 23.03 15.59
C ALA A 153 -17.01 24.27 16.26
N SER A 154 -18.17 24.07 16.90
CA SER A 154 -18.97 25.15 17.52
C SER A 154 -18.31 25.72 18.78
N THR A 155 -17.67 24.89 19.60
CA THR A 155 -17.02 25.29 20.85
C THR A 155 -15.51 25.51 20.68
N LEU A 156 -14.93 26.43 21.44
CA LEU A 156 -13.49 26.70 21.44
C LEU A 156 -12.66 25.45 21.83
N ALA A 157 -13.06 24.73 22.87
CA ALA A 157 -12.36 23.51 23.31
C ALA A 157 -12.28 22.47 22.18
N THR A 158 -13.39 22.21 21.48
CA THR A 158 -13.39 21.29 20.33
C THR A 158 -12.55 21.81 19.15
N ARG A 159 -12.53 23.12 18.88
CA ARG A 159 -11.64 23.70 17.85
C ARG A 159 -10.17 23.46 18.20
N LYS A 160 -9.77 23.76 19.45
CA LYS A 160 -8.41 23.52 19.94
C LYS A 160 -8.04 22.04 19.92
N PHE A 161 -8.98 21.13 20.21
CA PHE A 161 -8.76 19.70 20.04
C PHE A 161 -8.51 19.29 18.59
N VAL A 162 -9.30 19.79 17.63
CA VAL A 162 -9.07 19.50 16.19
C VAL A 162 -7.70 20.02 15.76
N ASP A 163 -7.30 21.22 16.18
CA ASP A 163 -5.97 21.78 15.90
C ASP A 163 -4.87 20.88 16.48
N CYS A 164 -4.95 20.55 17.78
CA CYS A 164 -3.97 19.70 18.45
C CYS A 164 -3.92 18.28 17.86
N GLN A 165 -5.05 17.72 17.45
CA GLN A 165 -5.11 16.43 16.76
C GLN A 165 -4.36 16.50 15.43
N GLY A 166 -4.55 17.56 14.66
CA GLY A 166 -3.80 17.80 13.43
C GLY A 166 -2.30 17.94 13.67
N TRP A 167 -1.90 18.67 14.73
CA TRP A 167 -0.50 18.80 15.12
C TRP A 167 0.12 17.48 15.57
N LEU A 168 -0.62 16.69 16.36
CA LEU A 168 -0.19 15.36 16.79
C LEU A 168 -0.06 14.39 15.62
N ASN A 169 -1.03 14.37 14.70
CA ASN A 169 -0.97 13.57 13.47
C ASN A 169 0.29 13.91 12.67
N GLN A 170 0.57 15.21 12.47
CA GLN A 170 1.80 15.66 11.80
C GLN A 170 3.07 15.27 12.55
N TYR A 171 3.08 15.37 13.88
CA TYR A 171 4.23 15.04 14.73
C TYR A 171 4.63 13.56 14.59
N VAL A 172 3.64 12.67 14.60
CA VAL A 172 3.83 11.22 14.43
C VAL A 172 4.14 10.87 12.99
N ALA A 173 3.41 11.43 12.01
CA ALA A 173 3.62 11.17 10.59
C ALA A 173 5.06 11.49 10.12
N LYS A 174 5.67 12.55 10.66
CA LYS A 174 7.06 12.91 10.38
C LYS A 174 8.05 11.79 10.76
N ARG A 175 7.76 11.06 11.84
CA ARG A 175 8.60 9.97 12.38
C ARG A 175 8.19 8.59 11.89
N ALA A 176 6.99 8.44 11.34
CA ALA A 176 6.48 7.21 10.75
C ALA A 176 7.23 6.86 9.47
N GLN A 177 7.68 5.62 9.31
CA GLN A 177 8.24 5.14 8.04
C GLN A 177 7.15 4.95 6.99
N LYS A 178 5.91 4.69 7.40
CA LYS A 178 4.78 4.53 6.49
C LYS A 178 3.53 5.22 7.02
N VAL A 179 2.86 5.99 6.16
CA VAL A 179 1.59 6.63 6.49
C VAL A 179 0.54 6.19 5.48
N ILE A 180 -0.55 5.63 5.98
CA ILE A 180 -1.67 5.12 5.20
C ILE A 180 -2.92 5.93 5.54
N HIS A 181 -3.53 6.54 4.53
CA HIS A 181 -4.82 7.20 4.64
C HIS A 181 -5.94 6.27 4.14
N MET A 182 -6.93 6.04 4.99
CA MET A 182 -8.06 5.15 4.73
C MET A 182 -9.29 5.95 4.31
N ILE A 183 -9.84 5.61 3.14
CA ILE A 183 -11.05 6.22 2.58
C ILE A 183 -11.98 5.10 2.11
N CYS A 184 -13.20 5.02 2.65
CA CYS A 184 -14.20 4.01 2.24
C CYS A 184 -13.69 2.56 2.24
N GLY A 185 -12.81 2.19 3.18
CA GLY A 185 -12.17 0.87 3.25
C GLY A 185 -10.93 0.70 2.36
N CYS A 186 -10.60 1.69 1.53
CA CYS A 186 -9.47 1.65 0.62
C CYS A 186 -8.23 2.31 1.22
N PRO A 187 -7.08 1.61 1.31
CA PRO A 187 -5.82 2.19 1.76
C PRO A 187 -5.15 3.03 0.66
N THR A 188 -4.75 4.24 0.99
CA THR A 188 -3.89 5.11 0.17
C THR A 188 -2.59 5.37 0.91
N ILE A 189 -1.48 4.87 0.40
CA ILE A 189 -0.16 5.15 0.99
C ILE A 189 0.25 6.56 0.61
N ILE A 190 0.40 7.45 1.59
CA ILE A 190 0.79 8.86 1.38
C ILE A 190 2.24 9.14 1.77
N LYS A 191 2.86 8.24 2.53
CA LYS A 191 4.29 8.24 2.84
C LYS A 191 4.77 6.79 2.87
N ASP A 192 5.84 6.49 2.15
CA ASP A 192 6.53 5.21 2.23
C ASP A 192 8.05 5.42 2.18
N GLU A 193 8.67 5.42 3.36
CA GLU A 193 10.12 5.45 3.53
C GLU A 193 10.70 4.05 3.79
N THR A 194 9.86 3.00 3.85
CA THR A 194 10.35 1.62 3.93
C THR A 194 11.05 1.19 2.63
N THR A 195 10.75 1.86 1.52
CA THR A 195 11.40 1.70 0.21
C THR A 195 12.54 2.70 -0.04
N ALA A 196 12.70 3.74 0.79
CA ALA A 196 13.67 4.82 0.57
C ALA A 196 15.13 4.42 0.81
N ALA A 197 15.40 3.24 1.36
CA ALA A 197 16.74 2.64 1.33
C ALA A 197 17.17 2.22 -0.10
N ALA A 198 16.27 2.20 -1.09
CA ALA A 198 16.54 1.66 -2.43
C ALA A 198 16.63 2.70 -3.57
N SER A 199 16.27 3.97 -3.39
CA SER A 199 16.28 4.90 -4.54
C SER A 199 16.39 6.38 -4.18
N MET A 200 17.61 6.89 -4.09
CA MET A 200 17.88 8.29 -4.42
C MET A 200 17.86 8.47 -5.95
N SER A 201 16.88 9.20 -6.51
CA SER A 201 17.11 10.08 -7.68
C SER A 201 15.84 10.84 -8.12
N ASN A 202 15.95 12.17 -8.17
CA ASN A 202 15.30 13.12 -9.09
C ASN A 202 13.79 12.99 -9.40
N GLY A 203 12.99 13.70 -8.59
CA GLY A 203 12.15 14.82 -9.05
C GLY A 203 11.36 14.71 -10.36
N VAL A 204 10.25 13.98 -10.32
CA VAL A 204 8.94 14.35 -10.91
C VAL A 204 7.89 13.78 -9.95
N ALA A 205 6.83 14.53 -9.62
CA ALA A 205 5.75 14.01 -8.79
C ALA A 205 5.20 12.73 -9.44
N ALA A 206 5.20 11.62 -8.70
CA ALA A 206 4.62 10.36 -9.16
C ALA A 206 3.15 10.58 -9.52
N ALA A 207 2.66 9.88 -10.56
CA ALA A 207 1.26 9.95 -10.96
C ALA A 207 0.34 9.66 -9.76
N SER A 208 -0.74 10.45 -9.61
CA SER A 208 -1.71 10.22 -8.54
C SER A 208 -2.36 8.84 -8.70
N PRO A 209 -2.85 8.20 -7.61
CA PRO A 209 -3.53 6.91 -7.70
C PRO A 209 -4.70 6.90 -8.70
N GLN A 210 -5.41 8.03 -8.82
CA GLN A 210 -6.49 8.21 -9.80
C GLN A 210 -5.97 8.27 -11.24
N GLN A 211 -4.83 8.94 -11.47
CA GLN A 211 -4.18 8.96 -12.79
C GLN A 211 -3.67 7.57 -13.17
N ALA A 212 -3.08 6.84 -12.23
CA ALA A 212 -2.61 5.47 -12.44
C ALA A 212 -3.78 4.51 -12.73
N HIS A 213 -4.87 4.60 -11.96
CA HIS A 213 -6.06 3.77 -12.18
C HIS A 213 -6.76 4.09 -13.52
N ALA A 214 -6.89 5.37 -13.88
CA ALA A 214 -7.45 5.76 -15.17
C ALA A 214 -6.58 5.27 -16.34
N ALA A 215 -5.25 5.33 -16.21
CA ALA A 215 -4.33 4.80 -17.19
C ALA A 215 -4.45 3.26 -17.33
N GLN A 216 -4.59 2.55 -16.21
CA GLN A 216 -4.80 1.10 -16.21
C GLN A 216 -6.12 0.70 -16.87
N MET A 217 -7.22 1.38 -16.55
CA MET A 217 -8.53 1.14 -17.18
C MET A 217 -8.50 1.40 -18.69
N LEU A 218 -7.78 2.45 -19.12
CA LEU A 218 -7.57 2.74 -20.54
C LEU A 218 -6.75 1.64 -21.21
N ASP A 219 -5.69 1.16 -20.56
CA ASP A 219 -4.86 0.06 -21.08
C ASP A 219 -5.66 -1.24 -21.23
N GLU A 220 -6.47 -1.61 -20.24
CA GLU A 220 -7.37 -2.78 -20.32
C GLU A 220 -8.42 -2.65 -21.44
N TYR A 221 -9.01 -1.47 -21.59
CA TYR A 221 -9.94 -1.19 -22.67
C TYR A 221 -9.27 -1.32 -24.04
N LEU A 222 -8.09 -0.71 -24.20
CA LEU A 222 -7.33 -0.74 -25.44
C LEU A 222 -6.79 -2.13 -25.78
N SER A 223 -6.59 -3.00 -24.78
CA SER A 223 -6.13 -4.37 -24.98
C SER A 223 -7.22 -5.28 -25.56
N LYS A 224 -8.50 -4.91 -25.42
CA LYS A 224 -9.63 -5.64 -26.02
C LYS A 224 -9.85 -5.33 -27.51
N ARG A 225 -9.07 -4.41 -28.10
CA ARG A 225 -9.23 -4.03 -29.50
C ARG A 225 -8.72 -5.12 -30.44
N GLY A 226 -9.36 -5.26 -31.60
CA GLY A 226 -8.80 -6.08 -32.68
C GLY A 226 -7.49 -5.48 -33.21
N MET A 227 -6.45 -6.30 -33.30
CA MET A 227 -5.14 -5.88 -33.81
C MET A 227 -4.72 -6.76 -34.98
N LYS A 228 -4.23 -6.15 -36.06
CA LYS A 228 -3.61 -6.88 -37.17
C LYS A 228 -2.24 -7.34 -36.72
N MET A 229 -2.12 -8.64 -36.46
CA MET A 229 -0.82 -9.29 -36.24
C MET A 229 -0.05 -9.39 -37.55
N ASP A 230 1.26 -9.59 -37.43
CA ASP A 230 2.09 -9.79 -38.61
C ASP A 230 1.71 -11.09 -39.33
N PRO A 231 1.50 -11.05 -40.66
CA PRO A 231 1.08 -12.23 -41.40
C PRO A 231 2.15 -13.33 -41.40
N LYS A 232 3.43 -13.00 -41.15
CA LYS A 232 4.51 -13.99 -41.15
C LYS A 232 4.69 -14.70 -39.81
N GLY A 233 4.21 -14.14 -38.70
CA GLY A 233 4.36 -14.81 -37.41
C GLY A 233 3.96 -13.98 -36.20
N TYR A 234 4.04 -14.61 -35.03
CA TYR A 234 3.65 -14.03 -33.73
C TYR A 234 4.64 -14.42 -32.63
N PHE A 235 4.56 -13.70 -31.51
CA PHE A 235 5.39 -13.94 -30.33
C PHE A 235 4.54 -14.43 -29.15
N LEU A 236 5.07 -15.41 -28.43
CA LEU A 236 4.57 -15.84 -27.12
C LEU A 236 5.58 -15.47 -26.04
N ILE A 237 5.09 -14.85 -24.97
CA ILE A 237 5.90 -14.40 -23.85
C ILE A 237 5.53 -15.19 -22.60
N LYS A 238 6.53 -15.64 -21.86
CA LYS A 238 6.37 -16.31 -20.57
C LYS A 238 7.36 -15.74 -19.57
N VAL A 239 6.98 -15.74 -18.31
CA VAL A 239 7.86 -15.38 -17.19
C VAL A 239 8.30 -16.67 -16.51
N ASP A 240 9.61 -16.94 -16.53
CA ASP A 240 10.23 -18.04 -15.78
C ASP A 240 10.89 -17.45 -14.53
N ARG A 241 10.25 -17.66 -13.38
CA ARG A 241 10.69 -17.10 -12.11
C ARG A 241 11.84 -17.87 -11.48
N GLU A 242 11.95 -19.18 -11.75
CA GLU A 242 13.04 -20.00 -11.22
C GLU A 242 14.37 -19.58 -11.83
N LYS A 243 14.37 -19.29 -13.13
CA LYS A 243 15.55 -18.80 -13.86
C LYS A 243 15.69 -17.29 -13.87
N PHE A 244 14.68 -16.57 -13.39
CA PHE A 244 14.60 -15.11 -13.41
C PHE A 244 14.75 -14.52 -14.82
N VAL A 245 13.97 -15.05 -15.78
CA VAL A 245 14.01 -14.61 -17.18
C VAL A 245 12.60 -14.47 -17.78
N ILE A 246 12.49 -13.55 -18.72
CA ILE A 246 11.38 -13.40 -19.66
C ILE A 246 11.75 -14.24 -20.89
N ARG A 247 10.97 -15.28 -21.17
CA ARG A 247 11.11 -16.12 -22.34
C ARG A 247 10.21 -15.61 -23.45
N VAL A 248 10.80 -15.15 -24.55
CA VAL A 248 10.08 -14.70 -25.75
C VAL A 248 10.30 -15.72 -26.87
N SER A 249 9.22 -16.19 -27.48
CA SER A 249 9.25 -17.27 -28.48
C SER A 249 8.57 -16.82 -29.76
N PHE A 250 9.23 -16.95 -30.91
CA PHE A 250 8.66 -16.61 -32.22
C PHE A 250 8.14 -17.84 -32.94
N HIS A 251 6.94 -17.73 -33.51
CA HIS A 251 6.26 -18.77 -34.27
C HIS A 251 5.83 -18.24 -35.64
N SER A 252 5.99 -19.06 -36.68
CA SER A 252 5.55 -18.72 -38.03
C SER A 252 4.05 -18.92 -38.22
N CYS A 253 3.45 -18.04 -39.03
CA CYS A 253 2.10 -18.15 -39.55
C CYS A 253 2.05 -18.38 -41.07
N ILE A 254 3.20 -18.61 -41.72
CA ILE A 254 3.26 -18.73 -43.17
C ILE A 254 2.66 -20.08 -43.57
N ILE A 255 1.54 -20.02 -44.28
CA ILE A 255 0.81 -21.17 -44.80
C ILE A 255 0.64 -20.96 -46.31
N ASN A 256 0.94 -21.98 -47.12
CA ASN A 256 0.69 -21.93 -48.56
C ASN A 256 -0.76 -22.29 -48.91
N GLU A 257 -1.13 -22.18 -50.19
CA GLU A 257 -2.47 -22.52 -50.69
C GLU A 257 -2.88 -23.99 -50.45
N LYS A 258 -1.92 -24.88 -50.20
CA LYS A 258 -2.15 -26.29 -49.89
C LYS A 258 -2.29 -26.56 -48.38
N GLY A 259 -2.23 -25.53 -47.54
CA GLY A 259 -2.32 -25.65 -46.09
C GLY A 259 -1.02 -26.12 -45.41
N GLU A 260 0.12 -26.08 -46.10
CA GLU A 260 1.42 -26.46 -45.55
C GLU A 260 2.08 -25.26 -44.85
N PHE A 261 2.69 -25.49 -43.69
CA PHE A 261 3.38 -24.47 -42.89
C PHE A 261 4.84 -24.30 -43.31
N PHE A 262 5.35 -23.07 -43.26
CA PHE A 262 6.73 -22.73 -43.61
C PHE A 262 7.38 -21.81 -42.58
N ASP A 263 8.70 -21.85 -42.48
CA ASP A 263 9.48 -20.83 -41.78
C ASP A 263 9.71 -19.58 -42.65
N LEU A 264 10.46 -18.61 -42.12
CA LEU A 264 10.80 -17.38 -42.84
C LEU A 264 11.78 -17.60 -44.01
N ASP A 265 12.50 -18.72 -44.05
CA ASP A 265 13.39 -19.08 -45.19
C ASP A 265 12.64 -19.87 -46.28
N GLY A 266 11.37 -20.22 -46.06
CA GLY A 266 10.60 -21.06 -46.97
C GLY A 266 10.84 -22.57 -46.79
N ASN A 267 11.44 -22.99 -45.67
CA ASN A 267 11.52 -24.41 -45.33
C ASN A 267 10.18 -24.88 -44.76
N ARG A 268 9.74 -26.06 -45.18
CA ARG A 268 8.49 -26.66 -44.69
C ARG A 268 8.62 -27.07 -43.22
N LEU A 269 7.64 -26.68 -42.42
CA LEU A 269 7.49 -27.07 -41.01
C LEU A 269 6.47 -28.20 -40.87
N THR A 270 6.67 -29.07 -39.88
CA THR A 270 5.75 -30.15 -39.53
C THR A 270 5.01 -29.81 -38.24
N CYS A 271 3.69 -29.75 -38.30
CA CYS A 271 2.84 -29.60 -37.11
C CYS A 271 2.34 -30.97 -36.67
N HIS A 272 2.61 -31.37 -35.42
CA HIS A 272 2.01 -32.55 -34.81
C HIS A 272 0.65 -32.18 -34.21
N SER A 273 -0.39 -32.97 -34.51
CA SER A 273 -1.79 -32.66 -34.19
C SER A 273 -2.01 -32.32 -32.71
N GLY A 274 -2.52 -31.12 -32.43
CA GLY A 274 -2.96 -30.68 -31.10
C GLY A 274 -1.95 -29.82 -30.33
N ASN A 275 -0.71 -29.67 -30.80
CA ASN A 275 0.30 -28.86 -30.15
C ASN A 275 0.58 -27.56 -30.91
N THR A 276 0.88 -26.48 -30.18
CA THR A 276 1.48 -25.28 -30.75
C THR A 276 2.77 -25.68 -31.47
N PRO A 277 3.01 -25.23 -32.72
CA PRO A 277 4.26 -25.51 -33.42
C PRO A 277 5.46 -25.10 -32.56
N ASP A 278 6.55 -25.86 -32.64
CA ASP A 278 7.78 -25.48 -31.94
C ASP A 278 8.20 -24.06 -32.33
N PRO A 279 8.69 -23.27 -31.36
CA PRO A 279 9.15 -21.93 -31.68
C PRO A 279 10.35 -22.00 -32.61
N LEU A 280 10.32 -21.20 -33.68
CA LEU A 280 11.45 -21.07 -34.60
C LEU A 280 12.66 -20.45 -33.93
N ARG A 281 12.42 -19.63 -32.91
CA ARG A 281 13.47 -19.02 -32.09
C ARG A 281 12.93 -18.68 -30.70
N VAL A 282 13.79 -18.83 -29.71
CA VAL A 282 13.50 -18.49 -28.31
C VAL A 282 14.61 -17.58 -27.80
N TRP A 283 14.22 -16.54 -27.07
CA TRP A 283 15.12 -15.66 -26.33
C TRP A 283 14.78 -15.76 -24.84
N GLU A 284 15.81 -15.76 -24.00
CA GLU A 284 15.70 -15.60 -22.55
C GLU A 284 16.35 -14.26 -22.20
N CYS A 285 15.57 -13.34 -21.67
CA CYS A 285 15.98 -11.96 -21.41
C CYS A 285 15.62 -11.57 -19.98
N ARG A 286 16.37 -10.66 -19.38
CA ARG A 286 16.12 -10.17 -18.01
C ARG A 286 15.36 -8.85 -18.00
N THR A 287 15.46 -8.08 -19.08
CA THR A 287 14.80 -6.78 -19.22
C THR A 287 14.03 -6.70 -20.53
N ALA A 288 13.00 -5.85 -20.59
CA ALA A 288 12.28 -5.58 -21.82
C ALA A 288 13.20 -4.96 -22.88
N LYS A 289 14.15 -4.12 -22.45
CA LYS A 289 15.17 -3.53 -23.33
C LYS A 289 16.06 -4.60 -23.97
N GLU A 290 16.49 -5.59 -23.18
CA GLU A 290 17.28 -6.71 -23.69
C GLU A 290 16.48 -7.49 -24.74
N ALA A 291 15.21 -7.81 -24.45
CA ALA A 291 14.36 -8.53 -25.40
C ALA A 291 14.13 -7.75 -26.70
N THR A 292 13.77 -6.46 -26.63
CA THR A 292 13.55 -5.64 -27.82
C THR A 292 14.81 -5.48 -28.64
N TYR A 293 15.98 -5.27 -28.00
CA TYR A 293 17.26 -5.22 -28.69
C TYR A 293 17.59 -6.54 -29.42
N GLN A 294 17.43 -7.68 -28.73
CA GLN A 294 17.72 -8.99 -29.30
C GLN A 294 16.81 -9.34 -30.47
N ILE A 295 15.55 -8.92 -30.42
CA ILE A 295 14.54 -9.25 -31.44
C ILE A 295 14.55 -8.25 -32.59
N LEU A 296 14.55 -6.95 -32.32
CA LEU A 296 14.34 -5.92 -33.35
C LEU A 296 15.65 -5.42 -33.98
N GLU A 297 16.76 -5.46 -33.24
CA GLU A 297 18.05 -4.93 -33.73
C GLU A 297 19.05 -6.03 -34.08
N LYS A 298 19.08 -7.14 -33.32
CA LYS A 298 20.05 -8.24 -33.54
C LYS A 298 19.56 -9.34 -34.47
N TRP A 299 18.26 -9.59 -34.54
CA TRP A 299 17.72 -10.64 -35.38
C TRP A 299 17.43 -10.11 -36.78
N GLU A 300 18.27 -10.50 -37.74
CA GLU A 300 18.22 -9.96 -39.11
C GLU A 300 16.84 -10.09 -39.78
N LYS A 301 16.09 -11.16 -39.47
CA LYS A 301 14.76 -11.40 -40.05
C LYS A 301 13.66 -10.52 -39.46
N ALA A 302 13.92 -9.74 -38.42
CA ALA A 302 12.93 -8.80 -37.90
C ALA A 302 12.48 -7.80 -38.97
N LYS A 303 13.33 -7.49 -39.96
CA LYS A 303 13.00 -6.66 -41.14
C LYS A 303 11.89 -7.23 -42.02
N GLU A 304 11.62 -8.53 -41.90
CA GLU A 304 10.55 -9.21 -42.63
C GLU A 304 9.18 -9.04 -41.98
N LEU A 305 9.14 -8.60 -40.72
CA LEU A 305 7.91 -8.24 -40.03
C LEU A 305 7.49 -6.85 -40.51
N LEU A 306 6.32 -6.79 -41.15
CA LEU A 306 5.79 -5.63 -41.84
C LEU A 306 4.87 -4.80 -40.92
N CYS A 307 4.37 -5.39 -39.84
CA CYS A 307 3.42 -4.72 -38.95
C CYS A 307 4.12 -3.97 -37.81
N VAL A 308 4.33 -2.66 -37.98
CA VAL A 308 4.88 -1.77 -36.92
C VAL A 308 4.05 -1.83 -35.62
N GLY A 309 2.74 -2.02 -35.72
CA GLY A 309 1.87 -2.22 -34.56
C GLY A 309 2.20 -3.49 -33.76
N HIS A 310 2.67 -4.54 -34.41
CA HIS A 310 3.10 -5.79 -33.77
C HIS A 310 4.42 -5.60 -33.00
N ALA A 311 5.34 -4.77 -33.51
CA ALA A 311 6.56 -4.40 -32.78
C ALA A 311 6.26 -3.54 -31.54
N GLY A 312 5.31 -2.60 -31.65
CA GLY A 312 4.82 -1.81 -30.50
C GLY A 312 4.12 -2.66 -29.44
N TYR A 313 3.29 -3.63 -29.87
CA TYR A 313 2.69 -4.63 -28.99
C TYR A 313 3.75 -5.47 -28.27
N LEU A 314 4.72 -6.01 -29.01
CA LEU A 314 5.80 -6.80 -28.45
C LEU A 314 6.51 -6.02 -27.32
N GLY A 315 6.98 -4.81 -27.60
CA GLY A 315 7.67 -3.97 -26.62
C GLY A 315 6.87 -3.76 -25.33
N ARG A 316 5.57 -3.47 -25.45
CA ARG A 316 4.66 -3.32 -24.30
C ARG A 316 4.53 -4.63 -23.52
N GLU A 317 4.31 -5.76 -24.20
CA GLU A 317 4.12 -7.05 -23.53
C GLU A 317 5.39 -7.49 -22.80
N VAL A 318 6.59 -7.23 -23.35
CA VAL A 318 7.83 -7.53 -22.61
C VAL A 318 8.04 -6.60 -21.41
N GLN A 319 7.60 -5.35 -21.47
CA GLN A 319 7.60 -4.45 -20.30
C GLN A 319 6.66 -4.97 -19.20
N LYS A 320 5.45 -5.40 -19.57
CA LYS A 320 4.51 -6.02 -18.61
C LYS A 320 5.09 -7.29 -17.99
N ALA A 321 5.74 -8.13 -18.80
CA ALA A 321 6.41 -9.34 -18.32
C ALA A 321 7.61 -9.03 -17.40
N GLU A 322 8.39 -7.99 -17.69
CA GLU A 322 9.50 -7.52 -16.83
C GLU A 322 8.98 -7.05 -15.47
N VAL A 323 7.93 -6.22 -15.45
CA VAL A 323 7.30 -5.77 -14.20
C VAL A 323 6.80 -6.96 -13.40
N ALA A 324 6.15 -7.92 -14.05
CA ALA A 324 5.65 -9.13 -13.40
C ALA A 324 6.76 -10.03 -12.85
N LEU A 325 7.89 -10.14 -13.55
CA LEU A 325 9.07 -10.86 -13.09
C LEU A 325 9.64 -10.23 -11.82
N TYR A 326 9.79 -8.90 -11.78
CA TYR A 326 10.37 -8.19 -10.62
C TYR A 326 9.44 -8.11 -9.42
N GLN A 327 8.14 -7.91 -9.64
CA GLN A 327 7.16 -7.74 -8.57
C GLN A 327 6.54 -9.06 -8.10
N GLY A 328 6.81 -10.18 -8.77
CA GLY A 328 6.26 -11.48 -8.42
C GLY A 328 4.75 -11.62 -8.68
N CYS A 329 4.15 -10.73 -9.47
CA CYS A 329 2.73 -10.76 -9.82
C CYS A 329 2.44 -11.60 -11.08
N ASN A 330 1.20 -12.04 -11.26
CA ASN A 330 0.82 -12.89 -12.38
C ASN A 330 0.95 -12.14 -13.71
N TYR A 331 1.60 -12.77 -14.70
CA TYR A 331 1.66 -12.26 -16.06
C TYR A 331 0.67 -13.02 -16.94
N GLN A 332 -0.16 -12.27 -17.66
CA GLN A 332 -0.98 -12.79 -18.75
C GLN A 332 -0.73 -11.90 -19.97
N GLN A 333 -0.35 -12.53 -21.07
CA GLN A 333 -0.19 -11.85 -22.35
C GLN A 333 -1.58 -11.48 -22.90
N ASP A 334 -1.71 -10.25 -23.42
CA ASP A 334 -2.95 -9.73 -24.00
C ASP A 334 -3.38 -10.43 -25.28
#